data_AF-A0A0P5L6R3-F1
#
_entry.id   AF-A0A0P5L6R3-F1
#
_cell.length_a   1.000
_cell.length_b   1.000
_cell.length_c   1.000
_cell.angle_alpha   90.00
_cell.angle_beta   90.00
_cell.angle_gamma   90.00
#
_symmetry.space_group_name_H-M   'P 1'
#
loop_
_entity.id
_entity.type
_entity.pdbx_description
1 polymer ?
#
loop_
_entity_poly.entity_id
_entity_poly.type
_entity_poly.pdbx_seq_one_letter_code
_entity_poly.pdbx_strand_id
1 'polypeptide(L)'
;MTLNIQQVLISDPVDPICSQILQDYGMNVTYARQWTKERLLQEIQNYEVLIVRSETKVTDDVLAAAPKLRLVGRAGTGLDNVDISAATRRGVLVMNTPGGNTISAAEHTCAMIAALSRHIPQACAALKNGTWDRKTYMGNELHGKTLAILGLGRIGREVAIRMQAFGMKTIGYDPVIEKQAAAEFGVDKMELEEIWPLADYITVHTPYIPQTHHLISTSALMRCKPSVRIINIARGGIVDETALLDALNSARCQGAALDVFVQEPPKEGTITWQLIQHPRVVCTPHLGASTVEAQERVAREIAEQLIDLVEGRQAVGIANAPNLARSMVGRNKPWMQLAQALGHLANSLAEGSLDRCPSGTETTVELICCGEGTEDVNLLASSALVGHLNGMKANGINIVNAAILARDVGVTISTRHVGSSKYLSIVQDLEKLLQLTVARGPFNIQLIGTIVVPSCGRGLQV
;
A
#
# COMPACT_ATOMS: atom_id res chain seq x y z
N MET A 1 -22.24 -0.13 -3.16
CA MET A 1 -22.35 -1.54 -3.60
C MET A 1 -22.14 -2.35 -2.33
N THR A 2 -23.17 -2.99 -1.76
CA THR A 2 -22.95 -3.93 -0.65
C THR A 2 -22.31 -5.16 -1.27
N LEU A 3 -21.03 -5.41 -1.01
CA LEU A 3 -20.37 -6.61 -1.48
C LEU A 3 -20.97 -7.77 -0.70
N ASN A 4 -21.90 -8.52 -1.29
CA ASN A 4 -22.35 -9.77 -0.68
C ASN A 4 -21.20 -10.78 -0.78
N ILE A 5 -20.43 -10.96 0.30
CA ILE A 5 -19.28 -11.86 0.39
C ILE A 5 -19.65 -12.98 1.35
N GLN A 6 -19.48 -14.22 0.91
CA GLN A 6 -19.77 -15.40 1.71
C GLN A 6 -18.58 -16.36 1.83
N GLN A 7 -17.72 -16.45 0.82
CA GLN A 7 -16.63 -17.44 0.79
C GLN A 7 -15.26 -16.77 0.93
N VAL A 8 -14.58 -17.03 2.05
CA VAL A 8 -13.26 -16.49 2.38
C VAL A 8 -12.23 -17.62 2.46
N LEU A 9 -11.11 -17.46 1.76
CA LEU A 9 -9.95 -18.33 1.84
C LEU A 9 -8.84 -17.64 2.61
N ILE A 10 -8.30 -18.29 3.65
CA ILE A 10 -7.06 -17.87 4.32
C ILE A 10 -5.97 -18.86 3.95
N SER A 11 -4.98 -18.44 3.16
CA SER A 11 -3.95 -19.35 2.61
C SER A 11 -2.60 -19.32 3.35
N ASP A 12 -2.42 -18.39 4.27
CA ASP A 12 -1.18 -18.20 5.04
C ASP A 12 -1.41 -18.38 6.55
N PRO A 13 -0.35 -18.49 7.39
CA PRO A 13 -0.47 -18.48 8.84
C PRO A 13 -0.96 -17.13 9.39
N VAL A 14 -2.28 -16.93 9.43
CA VAL A 14 -2.96 -15.79 10.04
C VAL A 14 -3.49 -16.17 11.42
N ASP A 15 -3.46 -15.24 12.38
CA ASP A 15 -3.97 -15.50 13.72
C ASP A 15 -5.46 -15.93 13.68
N PRO A 16 -5.89 -16.93 14.47
CA PRO A 16 -7.26 -17.43 14.50
C PRO A 16 -8.34 -16.38 14.75
N ILE A 17 -7.99 -15.24 15.37
CA ILE A 17 -8.91 -14.12 15.58
C ILE A 17 -9.55 -13.64 14.28
N CYS A 18 -8.81 -13.69 13.15
CA CYS A 18 -9.32 -13.30 11.84
C CYS A 18 -10.49 -14.19 11.42
N SER A 19 -10.30 -15.52 11.45
CA SER A 19 -11.36 -16.47 11.10
C SER A 19 -12.54 -16.38 12.06
N GLN A 20 -12.29 -16.19 13.36
CA GLN A 20 -13.35 -16.08 14.36
C GLN A 20 -14.26 -14.87 14.07
N ILE A 21 -13.68 -13.68 13.86
CA ILE A 21 -14.44 -12.46 13.56
C ILE A 21 -15.29 -12.63 12.29
N LEU A 22 -14.71 -13.22 11.24
CA LEU A 22 -15.42 -13.41 9.96
C LEU A 22 -16.53 -14.45 10.06
N GLN A 23 -16.32 -15.54 10.80
CA GLN A 23 -17.34 -16.56 11.05
C GLN A 23 -18.48 -16.04 11.92
N ASP A 24 -18.17 -15.26 12.97
CA ASP A 24 -19.16 -14.62 13.83
C ASP A 24 -20.04 -13.62 13.06
N TYR A 25 -19.48 -12.99 12.01
CA TYR A 25 -20.25 -12.15 11.08
C TYR A 25 -21.12 -12.97 10.10
N GLY A 26 -20.88 -14.28 9.97
CA GLY A 26 -21.64 -15.19 9.10
C GLY A 26 -20.97 -15.54 7.77
N MET A 27 -19.66 -15.34 7.62
CA MET A 27 -18.91 -15.78 6.43
C MET A 27 -18.39 -17.22 6.59
N ASN A 28 -18.34 -17.96 5.48
CA ASN A 28 -17.69 -19.27 5.42
C ASN A 28 -16.19 -19.08 5.18
N VAL A 29 -15.38 -19.46 6.18
CA VAL A 29 -13.93 -19.31 6.14
C VAL A 29 -13.27 -20.67 5.98
N THR A 30 -12.50 -20.86 4.90
CA THR A 30 -11.62 -22.01 4.70
C THR A 30 -10.19 -21.63 5.07
N TYR A 31 -9.57 -22.43 5.94
CA TYR A 31 -8.16 -22.30 6.27
C TYR A 31 -7.31 -23.30 5.49
N ALA A 32 -6.38 -22.79 4.67
CA ALA A 32 -5.70 -23.54 3.62
C ALA A 32 -4.17 -23.38 3.67
N ARG A 33 -3.60 -23.22 4.86
CA ARG A 33 -2.17 -22.96 5.10
C ARG A 33 -1.20 -23.91 4.39
N GLN A 34 -1.60 -25.15 4.14
CA GLN A 34 -0.72 -26.18 3.54
C GLN A 34 -0.89 -26.33 2.03
N TRP A 35 -1.71 -25.49 1.39
CA TRP A 35 -1.91 -25.62 -0.04
C TRP A 35 -0.67 -25.19 -0.81
N THR A 36 -0.24 -26.03 -1.74
CA THR A 36 0.76 -25.63 -2.74
C THR A 36 0.14 -24.63 -3.71
N LYS A 37 0.99 -23.94 -4.48
CA LYS A 37 0.51 -23.01 -5.52
C LYS A 37 -0.41 -23.73 -6.52
N GLU A 38 -0.09 -24.96 -6.89
CA GLU A 38 -0.89 -25.77 -7.82
C GLU A 38 -2.28 -26.05 -7.26
N ARG A 39 -2.37 -26.38 -5.96
CA ARG A 39 -3.65 -26.61 -5.29
C ARG A 39 -4.46 -25.33 -5.17
N LEU A 40 -3.81 -24.22 -4.84
CA LEU A 40 -4.44 -22.90 -4.78
C LEU A 40 -5.10 -22.55 -6.12
N LEU A 41 -4.38 -22.74 -7.23
CA LEU A 41 -4.89 -22.47 -8.59
C LEU A 41 -6.14 -23.30 -8.94
N GLN A 42 -6.27 -24.52 -8.42
CA GLN A 42 -7.43 -25.39 -8.67
C GLN A 42 -8.68 -24.97 -7.90
N GLU A 43 -8.49 -24.45 -6.68
CA GLU A 43 -9.58 -24.25 -5.72
C GLU A 43 -10.02 -22.78 -5.59
N ILE A 44 -9.15 -21.81 -5.93
CA ILE A 44 -9.39 -20.39 -5.69
C ILE A 44 -10.64 -19.84 -6.40
N GLN A 45 -11.07 -20.47 -7.51
CA GLN A 45 -12.31 -20.14 -8.23
C GLN A 45 -13.59 -20.20 -7.38
N ASN A 46 -13.53 -20.89 -6.23
CA ASN A 46 -14.66 -21.04 -5.31
C ASN A 46 -14.78 -19.91 -4.28
N TYR A 47 -13.81 -18.99 -4.22
CA TYR A 47 -13.70 -17.98 -3.17
C TYR A 47 -13.85 -16.56 -3.71
N GLU A 48 -14.41 -15.69 -2.87
CA GLU A 48 -14.62 -14.26 -3.18
C GLU A 48 -13.56 -13.39 -2.52
N VAL A 49 -12.95 -13.88 -1.44
CA VAL A 49 -11.88 -13.22 -0.71
C VAL A 49 -10.72 -14.18 -0.53
N LEU A 50 -9.51 -13.68 -0.77
CA LEU A 50 -8.26 -14.34 -0.42
C LEU A 50 -7.52 -13.50 0.63
N ILE A 51 -7.32 -14.04 1.83
CA ILE A 51 -6.50 -13.45 2.89
C ILE A 51 -5.14 -14.15 2.91
N VAL A 52 -4.07 -13.36 2.79
CA VAL A 52 -2.68 -13.82 2.76
C VAL A 52 -1.81 -13.08 3.78
N ARG A 53 -0.59 -13.55 3.96
CA ARG A 53 0.52 -12.83 4.61
C ARG A 53 1.67 -12.64 3.64
N SER A 54 2.83 -13.24 3.89
CA SER A 54 4.06 -13.05 3.11
C SER A 54 4.43 -14.29 2.29
N GLU A 55 3.85 -15.46 2.61
CA GLU A 55 4.20 -16.75 2.02
C GLU A 55 3.54 -16.91 0.66
N THR A 56 2.20 -16.85 0.60
CA THR A 56 1.46 -16.93 -0.66
C THR A 56 1.79 -15.74 -1.56
N LYS A 57 2.24 -16.01 -2.78
CA LYS A 57 2.43 -15.00 -3.84
C LYS A 57 1.16 -14.94 -4.69
N VAL A 58 0.46 -13.80 -4.64
CA VAL A 58 -0.77 -13.54 -5.40
C VAL A 58 -0.38 -12.92 -6.74
N THR A 59 0.10 -13.78 -7.64
CA THR A 59 0.56 -13.43 -8.99
C THR A 59 -0.59 -13.40 -10.00
N ASP A 60 -0.35 -12.89 -11.23
CA ASP A 60 -1.36 -12.76 -12.29
C ASP A 60 -2.09 -14.09 -12.60
N ASP A 61 -1.40 -15.23 -12.55
CA ASP A 61 -1.98 -16.56 -12.76
C ASP A 61 -2.93 -16.98 -11.63
N VAL A 62 -2.62 -16.64 -10.37
CA VAL A 62 -3.52 -16.86 -9.22
C VAL A 62 -4.79 -16.03 -9.38
N LEU A 63 -4.65 -14.77 -9.77
CA LEU A 63 -5.78 -13.88 -10.01
C LEU A 63 -6.61 -14.31 -11.23
N ALA A 64 -5.97 -14.83 -12.29
CA ALA A 64 -6.64 -15.35 -13.47
C ALA A 64 -7.47 -16.61 -13.18
N ALA A 65 -7.01 -17.47 -12.27
CA ALA A 65 -7.73 -18.67 -11.84
C ALA A 65 -8.93 -18.38 -10.93
N ALA A 66 -9.15 -17.12 -10.53
CA ALA A 66 -10.10 -16.75 -9.49
C ALA A 66 -11.23 -15.82 -10.01
N PRO A 67 -12.13 -16.29 -10.89
CA PRO A 67 -13.15 -15.44 -11.54
C PRO A 67 -14.18 -14.83 -10.57
N LYS A 68 -14.34 -15.40 -9.37
CA LYS A 68 -15.23 -14.88 -8.31
C LYS A 68 -14.51 -13.96 -7.32
N LEU A 69 -13.18 -13.86 -7.40
CA LEU A 69 -12.40 -13.09 -6.43
C LEU A 69 -12.73 -11.61 -6.57
N ARG A 70 -13.09 -10.98 -5.45
CA ARG A 70 -13.44 -9.57 -5.35
C ARG A 70 -12.40 -8.81 -4.54
N LEU A 71 -11.71 -9.50 -3.65
CA LEU A 71 -10.79 -8.90 -2.71
C LEU A 71 -9.61 -9.81 -2.36
N VAL A 72 -8.42 -9.22 -2.29
CA VAL A 72 -7.22 -9.78 -1.68
C VAL A 72 -6.87 -8.94 -0.45
N GLY A 73 -6.91 -9.55 0.72
CA GLY A 73 -6.51 -8.94 1.98
C GLY A 73 -5.15 -9.43 2.43
N ARG A 74 -4.18 -8.54 2.65
CA ARG A 74 -2.92 -8.92 3.27
C ARG A 74 -2.93 -8.55 4.74
N ALA A 75 -2.83 -9.55 5.62
CA ALA A 75 -2.59 -9.37 7.05
C ALA A 75 -1.11 -8.99 7.29
N GLY A 76 -0.81 -7.71 7.02
CA GLY A 76 0.52 -7.12 7.05
C GLY A 76 0.56 -5.81 6.27
N THR A 77 1.63 -5.03 6.42
CA THR A 77 1.69 -3.67 5.83
C THR A 77 2.27 -3.61 4.42
N GLY A 78 3.25 -4.45 4.07
CA GLY A 78 3.78 -4.46 2.69
C GLY A 78 2.74 -4.97 1.70
N LEU A 79 3.01 -4.90 0.40
CA LEU A 79 2.19 -5.59 -0.62
C LEU A 79 3.05 -6.28 -1.69
N ASP A 80 4.31 -6.55 -1.37
CA ASP A 80 5.35 -7.01 -2.29
C ASP A 80 5.05 -8.40 -2.91
N ASN A 81 4.19 -9.18 -2.26
CA ASN A 81 3.74 -10.50 -2.72
C ASN A 81 2.38 -10.48 -3.45
N VAL A 82 1.82 -9.31 -3.74
CA VAL A 82 0.54 -9.18 -4.46
C VAL A 82 0.77 -8.36 -5.73
N ASP A 83 0.39 -8.92 -6.88
CA ASP A 83 0.39 -8.17 -8.13
C ASP A 83 -0.80 -7.20 -8.17
N ILE A 84 -0.58 -6.00 -7.63
CA ILE A 84 -1.59 -4.95 -7.54
C ILE A 84 -2.09 -4.55 -8.93
N SER A 85 -1.20 -4.50 -9.93
CA SER A 85 -1.57 -4.11 -11.30
C SER A 85 -2.50 -5.15 -11.93
N ALA A 86 -2.17 -6.44 -11.81
CA ALA A 86 -3.01 -7.54 -12.29
C ALA A 86 -4.36 -7.60 -11.56
N ALA A 87 -4.35 -7.39 -10.24
CA ALA A 87 -5.57 -7.36 -9.42
C ALA A 87 -6.46 -6.20 -9.85
N THR A 88 -5.87 -5.01 -10.01
CA THR A 88 -6.59 -3.82 -10.47
C THR A 88 -7.20 -4.04 -11.84
N ARG A 89 -6.48 -4.61 -12.82
CA ARG A 89 -7.04 -4.89 -14.15
C ARG A 89 -8.26 -5.82 -14.09
N ARG A 90 -8.25 -6.81 -13.20
CA ARG A 90 -9.36 -7.75 -12.97
C ARG A 90 -10.46 -7.20 -12.05
N GLY A 91 -10.34 -5.95 -11.59
CA GLY A 91 -11.32 -5.34 -10.72
C GLY A 91 -11.34 -5.92 -9.30
N VAL A 92 -10.26 -6.57 -8.88
CA VAL A 92 -10.08 -7.14 -7.54
C VAL A 92 -9.50 -6.07 -6.63
N LEU A 93 -10.15 -5.80 -5.50
CA LEU A 93 -9.63 -4.90 -4.47
C LEU A 93 -8.42 -5.51 -3.78
N VAL A 94 -7.40 -4.70 -3.51
CA VAL A 94 -6.26 -5.10 -2.69
C VAL A 94 -6.24 -4.23 -1.45
N MET A 95 -6.21 -4.86 -0.29
CA MET A 95 -6.14 -4.18 1.00
C MET A 95 -5.02 -4.74 1.89
N ASN A 96 -4.50 -3.88 2.76
CA ASN A 96 -3.50 -4.24 3.76
C ASN A 96 -3.92 -3.71 5.14
N THR A 97 -3.10 -3.97 6.16
CA THR A 97 -3.32 -3.46 7.52
C THR A 97 -2.27 -2.40 7.86
N PRO A 98 -2.52 -1.12 7.50
CA PRO A 98 -1.54 -0.05 7.65
C PRO A 98 -1.39 0.34 9.12
N GLY A 99 -0.32 -0.15 9.75
CA GLY A 99 0.05 0.26 11.12
C GLY A 99 0.13 -0.89 12.11
N GLY A 100 -0.55 -2.01 11.85
CA GLY A 100 -0.59 -3.18 12.74
C GLY A 100 0.78 -3.78 13.10
N ASN A 101 1.85 -3.50 12.33
CA ASN A 101 3.21 -3.93 12.63
C ASN A 101 4.16 -2.81 13.09
N THR A 102 3.68 -1.57 13.26
CA THR A 102 4.55 -0.39 13.46
C THR A 102 5.46 -0.55 14.68
N ILE A 103 4.86 -0.89 15.82
CA ILE A 103 5.58 -1.02 17.09
C ILE A 103 6.60 -2.16 17.02
N SER A 104 6.20 -3.34 16.58
CA SER A 104 7.07 -4.50 16.47
C SER A 104 8.24 -4.27 15.52
N ALA A 105 8.01 -3.59 14.39
CA ALA A 105 9.08 -3.25 13.45
C ALA A 105 10.04 -2.20 14.02
N ALA A 106 9.53 -1.23 14.78
CA ALA A 106 10.35 -0.24 15.46
C ALA A 106 11.21 -0.88 16.56
N GLU A 107 10.62 -1.76 17.38
CA GLU A 107 11.32 -2.52 18.41
C GLU A 107 12.39 -3.42 17.82
N HIS A 108 12.08 -4.14 16.73
CA HIS A 108 13.06 -4.97 16.03
C HIS A 108 14.20 -4.13 15.47
N THR A 109 13.91 -2.94 14.92
CA THR A 109 14.95 -2.01 14.47
C THR A 109 15.88 -1.59 15.61
N CYS A 110 15.31 -1.15 16.74
CA CYS A 110 16.08 -0.76 17.93
C CYS A 110 16.92 -1.94 18.48
N ALA A 111 16.34 -3.13 18.54
CA ALA A 111 17.01 -4.35 18.97
C ALA A 111 18.18 -4.69 18.04
N MET A 112 17.99 -4.56 16.72
CA MET A 112 19.01 -4.83 15.72
C MET A 112 20.14 -3.80 15.75
N ILE A 113 19.85 -2.52 16.00
CA ILE A 113 20.86 -1.49 16.26
C ILE A 113 21.71 -1.85 17.50
N ALA A 114 21.07 -2.22 18.61
CA ALA A 114 21.76 -2.60 19.84
C ALA A 114 22.58 -3.89 19.67
N ALA A 115 22.01 -4.90 19.01
CA ALA A 115 22.65 -6.18 18.73
C ALA A 115 23.90 -6.01 17.86
N LEU A 116 23.80 -5.21 16.80
CA LEU A 116 24.92 -4.86 15.94
C LEU A 116 26.03 -4.13 16.71
N SER A 117 25.65 -3.15 17.53
CA SER A 117 26.60 -2.33 18.30
C SER A 117 27.42 -3.14 19.31
N ARG A 118 26.88 -4.28 19.77
CA ARG A 118 27.46 -5.10 20.83
C ARG A 118 27.84 -6.52 20.40
N HIS A 119 27.77 -6.82 19.09
CA HIS A 119 28.08 -8.14 18.53
C HIS A 119 27.31 -9.29 19.20
N ILE A 120 26.06 -9.04 19.62
CA ILE A 120 25.31 -9.98 20.48
C ILE A 120 25.18 -11.37 19.84
N PRO A 121 24.74 -11.51 18.57
CA PRO A 121 24.56 -12.83 17.97
C PRO A 121 25.88 -13.59 17.83
N GLN A 122 26.94 -12.92 17.39
CA GLN A 122 28.27 -13.53 17.18
C GLN A 122 28.88 -13.98 18.51
N ALA A 123 28.83 -13.14 19.55
CA ALA A 123 29.33 -13.47 20.88
C ALA A 123 28.54 -14.60 21.54
N CYS A 124 27.21 -14.61 21.38
CA CYS A 124 26.34 -15.69 21.85
C CYS A 124 26.69 -17.02 21.17
N ALA A 125 26.87 -17.03 19.85
CA ALA A 125 27.26 -18.22 19.10
C ALA A 125 28.63 -18.76 19.55
N ALA A 126 29.62 -17.88 19.75
CA ALA A 126 30.94 -18.27 20.24
C ALA A 126 30.86 -18.95 21.62
N LEU A 127 30.08 -18.37 22.55
CA LEU A 127 29.92 -18.92 23.89
C LEU A 127 29.24 -20.30 23.88
N LYS A 128 28.20 -20.47 23.05
CA LYS A 128 27.53 -21.77 22.84
C LYS A 128 28.45 -22.83 22.25
N ASN A 129 29.44 -22.40 21.46
CA ASN A 129 30.49 -23.26 20.91
C ASN A 129 31.68 -23.48 21.88
N GLY A 130 31.57 -23.02 23.13
CA GLY A 130 32.61 -23.20 24.15
C GLY A 130 33.75 -22.18 24.11
N THR A 131 33.65 -21.15 23.27
CA THR A 131 34.69 -20.11 23.12
C THR A 131 34.42 -18.92 24.03
N TRP A 132 35.36 -18.63 24.93
CA TRP A 132 35.36 -17.43 25.76
C TRP A 132 36.28 -16.35 25.18
N ASP A 133 35.75 -15.46 24.33
CA ASP A 133 36.52 -14.41 23.67
C ASP A 133 36.00 -13.00 23.98
N ARG A 134 36.58 -12.34 24.98
CA ARG A 134 36.22 -10.97 25.36
C ARG A 134 36.86 -9.90 24.48
N LYS A 135 37.96 -10.23 23.77
CA LYS A 135 38.78 -9.23 23.07
C LYS A 135 38.21 -8.93 21.69
N THR A 136 37.73 -9.95 20.98
CA THR A 136 37.20 -9.80 19.62
C THR A 136 35.90 -9.02 19.57
N TYR A 137 35.04 -9.14 20.59
CA TYR A 137 33.70 -8.53 20.61
C TYR A 137 33.63 -7.17 21.32
N MET A 138 34.66 -6.33 21.14
CA MET A 138 34.63 -4.95 21.65
C MET A 138 33.53 -4.14 20.95
N GLY A 139 32.46 -3.84 21.70
CA GLY A 139 31.30 -3.11 21.18
C GLY A 139 31.44 -1.59 21.20
N ASN A 140 30.38 -0.91 20.79
CA ASN A 140 30.28 0.54 20.77
C ASN A 140 29.10 1.00 21.63
N GLU A 141 29.28 2.10 22.34
CA GLU A 141 28.18 2.80 23.01
C GLU A 141 27.31 3.53 21.98
N LEU A 142 26.00 3.50 22.21
CA LEU A 142 25.01 4.24 21.42
C LEU A 142 24.88 5.69 21.89
N HIS A 143 25.04 5.95 23.18
CA HIS A 143 24.90 7.28 23.77
C HIS A 143 25.81 8.31 23.07
N GLY A 144 25.23 9.45 22.71
CA GLY A 144 25.92 10.55 22.03
C GLY A 144 26.21 10.33 20.54
N LYS A 145 25.91 9.14 19.98
CA LYS A 145 26.04 8.86 18.54
C LYS A 145 24.86 9.43 17.75
N THR A 146 25.09 9.68 16.47
CA THR A 146 24.06 10.17 15.54
C THR A 146 23.44 9.00 14.78
N LEU A 147 22.12 8.83 14.94
CA LEU A 147 21.28 7.97 14.12
C LEU A 147 20.60 8.80 13.03
N ALA A 148 20.86 8.47 11.78
CA ALA A 148 20.13 8.96 10.64
C ALA A 148 18.97 8.02 10.29
N ILE A 149 17.77 8.58 10.17
CA ILE A 149 16.53 7.84 9.88
C ILE A 149 16.03 8.30 8.51
N LEU A 150 16.09 7.41 7.51
CA LEU A 150 15.60 7.69 6.16
C LEU A 150 14.19 7.13 6.02
N GLY A 151 13.19 8.00 5.93
CA GLY A 151 11.78 7.67 6.06
C GLY A 151 11.28 7.98 7.47
N LEU A 152 10.51 9.06 7.60
CA LEU A 152 10.00 9.60 8.87
C LEU A 152 8.52 9.32 9.06
N GLY A 153 8.02 8.25 8.42
CA GLY A 153 6.68 7.73 8.64
C GLY A 153 6.52 7.06 10.01
N ARG A 154 5.46 6.26 10.15
CA ARG A 154 5.06 5.62 11.43
C ARG A 154 6.21 4.91 12.14
N ILE A 155 6.95 4.03 11.44
CA ILE A 155 8.05 3.26 12.05
C ILE A 155 9.24 4.16 12.36
N GLY A 156 9.66 5.02 11.43
CA GLY A 156 10.80 5.92 11.64
C GLY A 156 10.62 6.85 12.84
N ARG A 157 9.41 7.37 13.06
CA ARG A 157 9.05 8.14 14.25
C ARG A 157 9.21 7.32 15.54
N GLU A 158 8.67 6.11 15.58
CA GLU A 158 8.75 5.24 16.76
C GLU A 158 10.19 4.81 17.08
N VAL A 159 11.02 4.62 16.04
CA VAL A 159 12.46 4.37 16.17
C VAL A 159 13.17 5.60 16.73
N ALA A 160 12.89 6.80 16.22
CA ALA A 160 13.49 8.03 16.72
C ALA A 160 13.29 8.20 18.22
N ILE A 161 12.04 8.13 18.68
CA ILE A 161 11.65 8.31 20.09
C ILE A 161 12.41 7.30 20.99
N ARG A 162 12.47 6.03 20.58
CA ARG A 162 13.16 4.98 21.35
C ARG A 162 14.66 5.20 21.37
N MET A 163 15.29 5.52 20.23
CA MET A 163 16.75 5.68 20.17
C MET A 163 17.24 6.97 20.84
N GLN A 164 16.41 8.01 20.90
CA GLN A 164 16.66 9.19 21.75
C GLN A 164 16.71 8.82 23.24
N ALA A 165 15.90 7.86 23.70
CA ALA A 165 15.98 7.36 25.08
C ALA A 165 17.29 6.62 25.40
N PHE A 166 17.99 6.10 24.37
CA PHE A 166 19.37 5.61 24.50
C PHE A 166 20.42 6.74 24.46
N GLY A 167 19.99 8.00 24.39
CA GLY A 167 20.85 9.18 24.30
C GLY A 167 21.46 9.42 22.91
N MET A 168 20.91 8.82 21.86
CA MET A 168 21.33 9.12 20.48
C MET A 168 20.78 10.46 20.01
N LYS A 169 21.54 11.15 19.16
CA LYS A 169 21.03 12.28 18.37
C LYS A 169 20.35 11.72 17.13
N THR A 170 19.16 12.20 16.80
CA THR A 170 18.41 11.72 15.63
C THR A 170 18.29 12.81 14.57
N ILE A 171 18.79 12.51 13.37
CA ILE A 171 18.60 13.30 12.16
C ILE A 171 17.81 12.46 11.15
N GLY A 172 17.19 13.07 10.15
CA GLY A 172 16.43 12.28 9.19
C GLY A 172 16.05 12.96 7.90
N TYR A 173 15.58 12.16 6.96
CA TYR A 173 15.12 12.59 5.64
C TYR A 173 13.79 11.94 5.31
N ASP A 174 12.87 12.75 4.79
CA ASP A 174 11.61 12.29 4.22
C ASP A 174 11.10 13.36 3.24
N PRO A 175 10.78 13.02 1.98
CA PRO A 175 10.35 14.00 0.99
C PRO A 175 8.93 14.53 1.26
N VAL A 176 8.13 13.85 2.09
CA VAL A 176 6.72 14.18 2.34
C VAL A 176 6.52 14.86 3.69
N ILE A 177 7.22 14.39 4.73
CA ILE A 177 7.07 14.93 6.10
C ILE A 177 7.73 16.31 6.21
N GLU A 178 6.99 17.32 6.67
CA GLU A 178 7.51 18.66 6.88
C GLU A 178 8.54 18.74 8.02
N LYS A 179 9.46 19.70 7.96
CA LYS A 179 10.51 19.87 8.97
C LYS A 179 9.95 20.11 10.38
N GLN A 180 8.86 20.88 10.49
CA GLN A 180 8.19 21.16 11.76
C GLN A 180 7.58 19.89 12.37
N ALA A 181 6.90 19.07 11.56
CA ALA A 181 6.35 17.80 12.00
C ALA A 181 7.44 16.82 12.49
N ALA A 182 8.61 16.80 11.83
CA ALA A 182 9.75 15.99 12.29
C ALA A 182 10.30 16.46 13.65
N ALA A 183 10.35 17.78 13.87
CA ALA A 183 10.83 18.37 15.11
C ALA A 183 9.94 18.03 16.32
N GLU A 184 8.64 17.81 16.11
CA GLU A 184 7.70 17.41 17.19
C GLU A 184 8.09 16.10 17.88
N PHE A 185 8.82 15.21 17.20
CA PHE A 185 9.37 13.98 17.76
C PHE A 185 10.91 13.99 17.81
N GLY A 186 11.51 15.18 17.86
CA GLY A 186 12.92 15.38 18.15
C GLY A 186 13.89 15.00 17.03
N VAL A 187 13.41 14.93 15.77
CA VAL A 187 14.26 14.65 14.61
C VAL A 187 14.58 15.93 13.86
N ASP A 188 15.88 16.20 13.69
CA ASP A 188 16.33 17.25 12.79
C ASP A 188 16.23 16.76 11.34
N LYS A 189 15.18 17.20 10.63
CA LYS A 189 15.02 16.91 9.20
C LYS A 189 16.03 17.71 8.36
N MET A 190 16.73 17.01 7.48
CA MET A 190 17.78 17.55 6.59
C MET A 190 17.70 16.90 5.21
N GLU A 191 18.44 17.42 4.24
CA GLU A 191 18.61 16.75 2.94
C GLU A 191 19.62 15.61 3.05
N LEU A 192 19.49 14.59 2.19
CA LEU A 192 20.35 13.40 2.18
C LEU A 192 21.85 13.75 2.18
N GLU A 193 22.21 14.76 1.38
CA GLU A 193 23.57 15.22 1.18
C GLU A 193 24.25 15.71 2.47
N GLU A 194 23.46 16.26 3.39
CA GLU A 194 23.89 16.76 4.71
C GLU A 194 23.96 15.64 5.75
N ILE A 195 23.16 14.59 5.58
CA ILE A 195 23.06 13.46 6.51
C ILE A 195 24.27 12.55 6.47
N TRP A 196 24.74 12.21 5.26
CA TRP A 196 25.83 11.24 5.07
C TRP A 196 27.06 11.50 5.94
N PRO A 197 27.67 12.71 5.94
CA PRO A 197 28.88 12.95 6.74
C PRO A 197 28.64 12.95 8.27
N LEU A 198 27.38 13.00 8.72
CA LEU A 198 27.02 13.12 10.14
C LEU A 198 26.65 11.78 10.79
N ALA A 199 26.14 10.83 10.01
CA ALA A 199 25.57 9.59 10.53
C ALA A 199 26.62 8.59 11.04
N ASP A 200 26.48 8.16 12.30
CA ASP A 200 27.21 6.99 12.83
C ASP A 200 26.43 5.69 12.53
N TYR A 201 25.11 5.79 12.54
CA TYR A 201 24.17 4.73 12.17
C TYR A 201 23.18 5.28 11.16
N ILE A 202 22.81 4.50 10.16
CA ILE A 202 21.74 4.83 9.21
C ILE A 202 20.73 3.70 9.24
N THR A 203 19.46 4.04 9.46
CA THR A 203 18.34 3.11 9.34
C THR A 203 17.35 3.58 8.28
N VAL A 204 16.82 2.64 7.49
CA VAL A 204 15.86 2.94 6.42
C VAL A 204 14.48 2.41 6.77
N HIS A 205 13.47 3.25 6.54
CA HIS A 205 12.03 3.01 6.74
C HIS A 205 11.18 3.59 5.61
N THR A 206 11.71 3.52 4.39
CA THR A 206 11.00 3.96 3.18
C THR A 206 10.24 2.79 2.54
N PRO A 207 9.18 3.06 1.74
CA PRO A 207 8.67 2.05 0.81
C PRO A 207 9.75 1.67 -0.21
N TYR A 208 9.56 0.55 -0.90
CA TYR A 208 10.38 0.19 -2.06
C TYR A 208 9.71 0.67 -3.35
N ILE A 209 10.24 1.76 -3.88
CA ILE A 209 9.83 2.43 -5.13
C ILE A 209 11.10 2.79 -5.94
N PRO A 210 10.98 3.16 -7.23
CA PRO A 210 12.14 3.52 -8.05
C PRO A 210 13.05 4.58 -7.42
N GLN A 211 12.49 5.55 -6.71
CA GLN A 211 13.22 6.64 -6.05
C GLN A 211 14.03 6.19 -4.83
N THR A 212 13.64 5.07 -4.20
CA THR A 212 14.30 4.52 -3.01
C THR A 212 15.14 3.28 -3.32
N HIS A 213 15.11 2.83 -4.58
CA HIS A 213 15.92 1.74 -5.07
C HIS A 213 17.40 2.11 -4.93
N HIS A 214 18.16 1.30 -4.20
CA HIS A 214 19.58 1.54 -3.92
C HIS A 214 19.83 2.95 -3.33
N LEU A 215 18.90 3.44 -2.49
CA LEU A 215 19.07 4.68 -1.73
C LEU A 215 20.41 4.68 -0.95
N ILE A 216 20.76 3.54 -0.38
CA ILE A 216 22.10 3.28 0.15
C ILE A 216 22.92 2.57 -0.92
N SER A 217 23.59 3.34 -1.76
CA SER A 217 24.48 2.88 -2.84
C SER A 217 25.96 3.11 -2.51
N THR A 218 26.86 2.70 -3.40
CA THR A 218 28.31 2.96 -3.28
C THR A 218 28.61 4.45 -3.09
N SER A 219 27.93 5.34 -3.81
CA SER A 219 28.16 6.79 -3.71
C SER A 219 27.74 7.32 -2.34
N ALA A 220 26.59 6.88 -1.81
CA ALA A 220 26.14 7.26 -0.47
C ALA A 220 27.12 6.75 0.61
N LEU A 221 27.53 5.48 0.53
CA LEU A 221 28.46 4.86 1.48
C LEU A 221 29.83 5.55 1.49
N MET A 222 30.32 6.02 0.33
CA MET A 222 31.59 6.73 0.23
C MET A 222 31.58 8.10 0.90
N ARG A 223 30.41 8.71 1.05
CA ARG A 223 30.21 10.00 1.69
C ARG A 223 29.90 9.92 3.17
N CYS A 224 29.55 8.72 3.62
CA CYS A 224 29.32 8.45 5.03
C CYS A 224 30.63 8.51 5.82
N LYS A 225 30.50 8.62 7.15
CA LYS A 225 31.63 8.39 8.05
C LYS A 225 32.22 6.99 7.78
N PRO A 226 33.56 6.81 7.83
CA PRO A 226 34.18 5.48 7.71
C PRO A 226 33.73 4.48 8.80
N SER A 227 33.12 4.98 9.88
CA SER A 227 32.58 4.20 10.99
C SER A 227 31.10 3.85 10.86
N VAL A 228 30.45 4.20 9.73
CA VAL A 228 29.01 4.06 9.57
C VAL A 228 28.56 2.60 9.68
N ARG A 229 27.36 2.42 10.23
CA ARG A 229 26.65 1.14 10.30
C ARG A 229 25.28 1.27 9.66
N ILE A 230 24.89 0.27 8.89
CA ILE A 230 23.67 0.30 8.07
C ILE A 230 22.62 -0.67 8.62
N ILE A 231 21.39 -0.22 8.76
CA ILE A 231 20.27 -1.02 9.27
C ILE A 231 19.13 -0.99 8.26
N ASN A 232 18.68 -2.16 7.82
CA ASN A 232 17.51 -2.29 6.95
C ASN A 232 16.55 -3.36 7.47
N ILE A 233 15.43 -2.87 8.01
CA ILE A 233 14.29 -3.65 8.53
C ILE A 233 13.04 -3.29 7.71
N ALA A 234 13.20 -2.60 6.58
CA ALA A 234 12.11 -2.09 5.76
C ALA A 234 11.85 -3.01 4.57
N ARG A 235 12.62 -2.86 3.49
CA ARG A 235 12.48 -3.69 2.27
C ARG A 235 13.84 -4.00 1.65
N GLY A 236 13.96 -5.20 1.08
CA GLY A 236 15.08 -5.57 0.24
C GLY A 236 15.25 -4.60 -0.94
N GLY A 237 16.49 -4.38 -1.36
CA GLY A 237 16.81 -3.50 -2.49
C GLY A 237 16.77 -1.99 -2.19
N ILE A 238 16.41 -1.54 -0.98
CA ILE A 238 16.66 -0.13 -0.58
C ILE A 238 18.17 0.09 -0.38
N VAL A 239 18.83 -0.93 0.18
CA VAL A 239 20.29 -0.99 0.27
C VAL A 239 20.80 -1.82 -0.90
N ASP A 240 21.76 -1.28 -1.66
CA ASP A 240 22.48 -2.04 -2.68
C ASP A 240 23.37 -3.08 -1.99
N GLU A 241 22.98 -4.35 -2.09
CA GLU A 241 23.66 -5.45 -1.40
C GLU A 241 25.11 -5.63 -1.85
N THR A 242 25.40 -5.39 -3.13
CA THR A 242 26.77 -5.47 -3.68
C THR A 242 27.61 -4.34 -3.10
N ALA A 243 27.10 -3.11 -3.15
CA ALA A 243 27.80 -1.95 -2.58
C ALA A 243 28.06 -2.11 -1.08
N LEU A 244 27.08 -2.65 -0.34
CA LEU A 244 27.23 -2.90 1.09
C LEU A 244 28.32 -3.95 1.37
N LEU A 245 28.33 -5.05 0.62
CA LEU A 245 29.32 -6.11 0.78
C LEU A 245 30.74 -5.56 0.53
N ASP A 246 30.93 -4.80 -0.55
CA ASP A 246 32.21 -4.17 -0.86
C ASP A 246 32.64 -3.16 0.21
N ALA A 247 31.71 -2.38 0.75
CA ALA A 247 31.98 -1.44 1.83
C ALA A 247 32.35 -2.15 3.14
N LEU A 248 31.74 -3.31 3.45
CA LEU A 248 32.08 -4.13 4.60
C LEU A 248 33.47 -4.74 4.48
N ASN A 249 33.78 -5.31 3.31
CA ASN A 249 35.08 -5.91 2.99
C ASN A 249 36.22 -4.88 3.05
N SER A 250 36.00 -3.68 2.51
CA SER A 250 36.96 -2.57 2.54
C SER A 250 37.00 -1.81 3.87
N ALA A 251 36.20 -2.21 4.86
CA ALA A 251 36.02 -1.52 6.14
C ALA A 251 35.58 -0.04 6.03
N ARG A 252 34.96 0.34 4.90
CA ARG A 252 34.24 1.62 4.74
C ARG A 252 32.94 1.64 5.57
N CYS A 253 32.33 0.47 5.75
CA CYS A 253 31.19 0.22 6.62
C CYS A 253 31.63 -0.72 7.76
N GLN A 254 31.33 -0.36 9.01
CA GLN A 254 31.77 -1.12 10.19
C GLN A 254 30.77 -2.21 10.62
N GLY A 255 29.66 -2.34 9.93
CA GLY A 255 28.70 -3.42 10.15
C GLY A 255 27.33 -3.12 9.60
N ALA A 256 26.52 -4.16 9.46
CA ALA A 256 25.14 -4.02 9.01
C ALA A 256 24.19 -4.91 9.81
N ALA A 257 22.95 -4.45 9.97
CA ALA A 257 21.86 -5.23 10.54
C ALA A 257 20.73 -5.34 9.52
N LEU A 258 20.47 -6.54 9.00
CA LEU A 258 19.55 -6.76 7.88
C LEU A 258 18.47 -7.77 8.25
N ASP A 259 17.21 -7.40 8.09
CA ASP A 259 16.07 -8.31 8.26
C ASP A 259 15.41 -8.67 6.93
N VAL A 260 15.73 -7.93 5.87
CA VAL A 260 15.10 -8.04 4.55
C VAL A 260 16.18 -8.02 3.48
N PHE A 261 15.91 -8.71 2.38
CA PHE A 261 16.89 -9.00 1.32
C PHE A 261 16.26 -8.89 -0.07
N VAL A 262 17.08 -8.67 -1.09
CA VAL A 262 16.63 -8.68 -2.50
C VAL A 262 16.08 -10.07 -2.88
N GLN A 263 16.73 -11.13 -2.39
CA GLN A 263 16.28 -12.50 -2.59
C GLN A 263 15.87 -13.16 -1.27
N GLU A 264 14.57 -13.43 -1.13
CA GLU A 264 14.00 -14.13 0.02
C GLU A 264 13.21 -15.36 -0.45
N PRO A 265 13.58 -16.60 -0.04
CA PRO A 265 14.74 -16.96 0.80
C PRO A 265 16.09 -16.81 0.08
N PRO A 266 17.18 -16.47 0.80
CA PRO A 266 18.53 -16.39 0.22
C PRO A 266 18.97 -17.73 -0.38
N LYS A 267 19.62 -17.70 -1.55
CA LYS A 267 20.21 -18.89 -2.18
C LYS A 267 21.73 -18.90 -2.07
N GLU A 268 22.32 -20.06 -1.84
CA GLU A 268 23.77 -20.23 -1.82
C GLU A 268 24.44 -19.67 -3.09
N GLY A 269 25.62 -19.08 -2.93
CA GLY A 269 26.40 -18.49 -4.03
C GLY A 269 25.98 -17.08 -4.45
N THR A 270 24.87 -16.54 -3.93
CA THR A 270 24.41 -15.17 -4.23
C THR A 270 25.08 -14.10 -3.37
N ILE A 271 24.97 -12.82 -3.77
CA ILE A 271 25.45 -11.69 -2.95
C ILE A 271 24.73 -11.65 -1.60
N THR A 272 23.41 -11.88 -1.59
CA THR A 272 22.62 -12.02 -0.37
C THR A 272 23.21 -13.07 0.57
N TRP A 273 23.58 -14.22 0.02
CA TRP A 273 24.22 -15.28 0.80
C TRP A 273 25.59 -14.87 1.38
N GLN A 274 26.39 -14.12 0.62
CA GLN A 274 27.68 -13.63 1.11
C GLN A 274 27.50 -12.59 2.24
N LEU A 275 26.49 -11.72 2.14
CA LEU A 275 26.16 -10.76 3.20
C LEU A 275 25.74 -11.46 4.50
N ILE A 276 24.84 -12.44 4.44
CA ILE A 276 24.39 -13.13 5.67
C ILE A 276 25.53 -13.89 6.38
N GLN A 277 26.55 -14.34 5.62
CA GLN A 277 27.72 -15.05 6.15
C GLN A 277 28.81 -14.08 6.66
N HIS A 278 28.71 -12.78 6.34
CA HIS A 278 29.76 -11.83 6.67
C HIS A 278 29.83 -11.58 8.19
N PRO A 279 31.02 -11.62 8.83
CA PRO A 279 31.16 -11.60 10.29
C PRO A 279 30.69 -10.30 10.95
N ARG A 280 30.64 -9.19 10.20
CA ARG A 280 30.13 -7.89 10.65
C ARG A 280 28.63 -7.66 10.36
N VAL A 281 27.93 -8.68 9.87
CA VAL A 281 26.50 -8.61 9.59
C VAL A 281 25.73 -9.33 10.70
N VAL A 282 24.71 -8.66 11.23
CA VAL A 282 23.66 -9.29 12.02
C VAL A 282 22.45 -9.43 11.10
N CYS A 283 21.89 -10.62 11.00
CA CYS A 283 20.75 -10.85 10.13
C CYS A 283 19.64 -11.66 10.80
N THR A 284 18.41 -11.43 10.34
CA THR A 284 17.21 -12.16 10.74
C THR A 284 16.33 -12.45 9.53
N PRO A 285 15.53 -13.53 9.55
CA PRO A 285 14.73 -13.95 8.39
C PRO A 285 13.38 -13.21 8.35
N HIS A 286 13.40 -11.90 8.09
CA HIS A 286 12.19 -11.07 7.92
C HIS A 286 11.22 -11.14 9.11
N LEU A 287 11.75 -10.87 10.30
CA LEU A 287 11.07 -10.95 11.58
C LEU A 287 10.45 -9.63 12.06
N GLY A 288 10.60 -8.52 11.34
CA GLY A 288 10.12 -7.20 11.80
C GLY A 288 8.64 -7.13 12.21
N ALA A 289 7.79 -8.02 11.69
CA ALA A 289 6.38 -8.13 12.11
C ALA A 289 6.05 -9.45 12.83
N SER A 290 7.04 -10.30 13.09
CA SER A 290 6.88 -11.65 13.65
C SER A 290 6.82 -11.63 15.18
N THR A 291 5.79 -10.97 15.71
CA THR A 291 5.45 -10.90 17.15
C THR A 291 4.00 -11.30 17.34
N VAL A 292 3.66 -11.90 18.49
CA VAL A 292 2.28 -12.32 18.80
C VAL A 292 1.32 -11.14 18.67
N GLU A 293 1.70 -9.99 19.20
CA GLU A 293 0.91 -8.76 19.22
C GLU A 293 0.71 -8.16 17.83
N ALA A 294 1.72 -8.22 16.94
CA ALA A 294 1.52 -7.79 15.56
C ALA A 294 0.63 -8.77 14.80
N GLN A 295 0.82 -10.09 14.99
CA GLN A 295 0.02 -11.11 14.32
C GLN A 295 -1.46 -10.97 14.64
N GLU A 296 -1.80 -10.83 15.93
CA GLU A 296 -3.19 -10.62 16.34
C GLU A 296 -3.75 -9.32 15.77
N ARG A 297 -3.02 -8.20 15.88
CA ARG A 297 -3.48 -6.89 15.38
C ARG A 297 -3.77 -6.90 13.89
N VAL A 298 -2.85 -7.41 13.06
CA VAL A 298 -3.07 -7.43 11.60
C VAL A 298 -4.17 -8.42 11.20
N ALA A 299 -4.34 -9.51 11.92
CA ALA A 299 -5.40 -10.49 11.68
C ALA A 299 -6.78 -9.94 12.03
N ARG A 300 -6.89 -9.21 13.14
CA ARG A 300 -8.11 -8.51 13.55
C ARG A 300 -8.44 -7.39 12.57
N GLU A 301 -7.46 -6.53 12.28
CA GLU A 301 -7.65 -5.35 11.44
C GLU A 301 -8.12 -5.72 10.02
N ILE A 302 -7.54 -6.76 9.40
CA ILE A 302 -7.98 -7.19 8.07
C ILE A 302 -9.42 -7.72 8.06
N ALA A 303 -9.84 -8.41 9.13
CA ALA A 303 -11.19 -8.95 9.25
C ALA A 303 -12.22 -7.83 9.47
N GLU A 304 -11.92 -6.89 10.38
CA GLU A 304 -12.76 -5.72 10.65
C GLU A 304 -12.91 -4.84 9.42
N GLN A 305 -11.81 -4.55 8.71
CA GLN A 305 -11.87 -3.78 7.47
C GLN A 305 -12.68 -4.48 6.36
N LEU A 306 -12.64 -5.82 6.28
CA LEU A 306 -13.46 -6.57 5.34
C LEU A 306 -14.95 -6.43 5.67
N ILE A 307 -15.31 -6.53 6.95
CA ILE A 307 -16.68 -6.31 7.43
C ILE A 307 -17.13 -4.88 7.14
N ASP A 308 -16.28 -3.89 7.44
CA ASP A 308 -16.55 -2.48 7.15
C ASP A 308 -16.86 -2.28 5.67
N LEU A 309 -16.07 -2.90 4.79
CA LEU A 309 -16.27 -2.82 3.35
C LEU A 309 -17.59 -3.48 2.90
N VAL A 310 -17.94 -4.63 3.48
CA VAL A 310 -19.21 -5.33 3.19
C VAL A 310 -20.41 -4.50 3.63
N GLU A 311 -20.34 -3.85 4.79
CA GLU A 311 -21.38 -2.96 5.31
C GLU A 311 -21.42 -1.59 4.62
N GLY A 312 -20.41 -1.26 3.80
CA GLY A 312 -20.28 0.05 3.16
C GLY A 312 -19.87 1.16 4.13
N ARG A 313 -19.24 0.80 5.25
CA ARG A 313 -18.52 1.70 6.16
C ARG A 313 -17.17 2.08 5.54
N GLN A 314 -16.50 3.03 6.16
CA GLN A 314 -15.18 3.47 5.71
C GLN A 314 -14.15 2.38 6.00
N ALA A 315 -13.49 1.87 4.96
CA ALA A 315 -12.40 0.90 5.10
C ALA A 315 -11.04 1.60 4.89
N VAL A 316 -10.08 1.31 5.74
CA VAL A 316 -8.68 1.76 5.59
C VAL A 316 -7.86 0.70 4.84
N GLY A 317 -6.65 1.04 4.41
CA GLY A 317 -5.71 0.06 3.83
C GLY A 317 -5.98 -0.37 2.38
N ILE A 318 -6.99 0.20 1.69
CA ILE A 318 -7.21 -0.08 0.26
C ILE A 318 -6.08 0.52 -0.58
N ALA A 319 -5.31 -0.34 -1.26
CA ALA A 319 -4.10 0.05 -1.96
C ALA A 319 -4.32 0.47 -3.42
N ASN A 320 -5.25 -0.20 -4.13
CA ASN A 320 -5.46 0.04 -5.56
C ASN A 320 -6.69 0.88 -5.91
N ALA A 321 -7.51 1.22 -4.93
CA ALA A 321 -8.65 2.11 -5.09
C ALA A 321 -8.79 3.06 -3.89
N PRO A 322 -7.79 3.92 -3.61
CA PRO A 322 -7.75 4.74 -2.39
C PRO A 322 -8.92 5.73 -2.28
N ASN A 323 -9.56 6.09 -3.39
CA ASN A 323 -10.77 6.92 -3.37
C ASN A 323 -11.96 6.20 -2.72
N LEU A 324 -12.01 4.86 -2.76
CA LEU A 324 -13.04 4.08 -2.06
C LEU A 324 -12.84 4.09 -0.55
N ALA A 325 -11.59 4.20 -0.08
CA ALA A 325 -11.26 4.28 1.34
C ALA A 325 -11.71 5.59 2.01
N ARG A 326 -11.96 6.63 1.22
CA ARG A 326 -12.39 7.96 1.71
C ARG A 326 -13.89 8.19 1.58
N SER A 327 -14.54 7.49 0.67
CA SER A 327 -15.95 7.68 0.43
C SER A 327 -16.78 7.02 1.53
N MET A 328 -17.64 7.82 2.17
CA MET A 328 -18.81 7.26 2.85
C MET A 328 -19.73 6.71 1.78
N VAL A 329 -19.60 5.42 1.46
CA VAL A 329 -20.37 4.76 0.40
C VAL A 329 -21.85 5.03 0.60
N GLY A 330 -22.35 5.10 1.84
CA GLY A 330 -23.72 5.50 2.15
C GLY A 330 -24.15 6.86 1.57
N ARG A 331 -23.37 7.93 1.79
CA ARG A 331 -23.70 9.29 1.32
C ARG A 331 -23.53 9.44 -0.20
N ASN A 332 -22.53 8.76 -0.77
CA ASN A 332 -22.21 8.89 -2.19
C ASN A 332 -22.95 7.89 -3.08
N LYS A 333 -23.53 6.81 -2.53
CA LYS A 333 -24.20 5.76 -3.30
C LYS A 333 -25.24 6.31 -4.29
N PRO A 334 -26.13 7.26 -3.92
CA PRO A 334 -27.06 7.84 -4.88
C PRO A 334 -26.34 8.53 -6.04
N TRP A 335 -25.30 9.32 -5.73
CA TRP A 335 -24.50 10.02 -6.75
C TRP A 335 -23.71 9.08 -7.64
N MET A 336 -23.18 7.98 -7.09
CA MET A 336 -22.52 6.92 -7.88
C MET A 336 -23.50 6.26 -8.86
N GLN A 337 -24.71 5.94 -8.40
CA GLN A 337 -25.76 5.36 -9.25
C GLN A 337 -26.17 6.34 -10.36
N LEU A 338 -26.31 7.62 -10.03
CA LEU A 338 -26.60 8.66 -11.02
C LEU A 338 -25.45 8.79 -12.04
N ALA A 339 -24.20 8.86 -11.58
CA ALA A 339 -23.03 8.94 -12.46
C ALA A 339 -22.98 7.74 -13.41
N GLN A 340 -23.22 6.53 -12.89
CA GLN A 340 -23.28 5.32 -13.70
C GLN A 340 -24.44 5.36 -14.72
N ALA A 341 -25.61 5.84 -14.33
CA ALA A 341 -26.75 6.01 -15.24
C ALA A 341 -26.47 7.03 -16.34
N LEU A 342 -25.84 8.17 -16.00
CA LEU A 342 -25.41 9.18 -16.98
C LEU A 342 -24.40 8.61 -17.96
N GLY A 343 -23.41 7.85 -17.48
CA GLY A 343 -22.42 7.18 -18.34
C GLY A 343 -23.08 6.18 -19.30
N HIS A 344 -23.99 5.36 -18.78
CA HIS A 344 -24.73 4.40 -19.58
C HIS A 344 -25.59 5.08 -20.66
N LEU A 345 -26.34 6.12 -20.26
CA LEU A 345 -27.15 6.90 -21.18
C LEU A 345 -26.29 7.59 -22.26
N ALA A 346 -25.14 8.16 -21.89
CA ALA A 346 -24.22 8.76 -22.85
C ALA A 346 -23.71 7.73 -23.87
N ASN A 347 -23.38 6.52 -23.42
CA ASN A 347 -22.97 5.45 -24.33
C ASN A 347 -24.12 5.03 -25.27
N SER A 348 -25.32 4.80 -24.75
CA SER A 348 -26.48 4.40 -25.56
C SER A 348 -26.93 5.48 -26.56
N LEU A 349 -26.84 6.77 -26.21
CA LEU A 349 -27.11 7.86 -27.15
C LEU A 349 -26.05 7.99 -28.24
N ALA A 350 -24.86 7.46 -27.97
CA ALA A 350 -23.73 7.49 -28.88
C ALA A 350 -23.68 6.22 -29.77
N GLU A 351 -24.34 5.13 -29.39
CA GLU A 351 -24.54 3.93 -30.22
C GLU A 351 -25.18 4.29 -31.58
N GLY A 352 -24.55 3.86 -32.68
CA GLY A 352 -24.93 4.22 -34.06
C GLY A 352 -24.37 5.56 -34.59
N SER A 353 -23.86 6.45 -33.72
CA SER A 353 -23.16 7.68 -34.11
C SER A 353 -21.65 7.55 -33.99
N LEU A 354 -21.16 6.81 -32.99
CA LEU A 354 -19.73 6.56 -32.74
C LEU A 354 -19.07 5.64 -33.77
N ASP A 355 -19.82 4.74 -34.41
CA ASP A 355 -19.31 3.86 -35.47
C ASP A 355 -18.96 4.63 -36.76
N ARG A 356 -19.37 5.90 -36.86
CA ARG A 356 -19.05 6.79 -37.99
C ARG A 356 -17.76 7.59 -37.78
N CYS A 357 -17.13 7.48 -36.61
CA CYS A 357 -15.82 8.10 -36.37
C CYS A 357 -14.68 7.23 -36.91
N PRO A 358 -13.63 7.83 -37.49
CA PRO A 358 -12.43 7.10 -37.89
C PRO A 358 -11.84 6.27 -36.75
N SER A 359 -11.31 5.09 -37.07
CA SER A 359 -10.53 4.28 -36.14
C SER A 359 -9.38 5.10 -35.56
N GLY A 360 -9.25 5.12 -34.22
CA GLY A 360 -8.24 5.92 -33.52
C GLY A 360 -8.69 7.29 -33.03
N THR A 361 -9.96 7.68 -33.26
CA THR A 361 -10.52 8.89 -32.64
C THR A 361 -10.68 8.69 -31.13
N GLU A 362 -9.90 9.41 -30.33
CA GLU A 362 -10.00 9.42 -28.87
C GLU A 362 -11.37 9.89 -28.40
N THR A 363 -11.85 9.28 -27.32
CA THR A 363 -13.07 9.70 -26.63
C THR A 363 -12.69 10.44 -25.37
N THR A 364 -13.24 11.61 -25.15
CA THR A 364 -13.04 12.40 -23.94
C THR A 364 -14.32 12.41 -23.12
N VAL A 365 -14.18 12.18 -21.81
CA VAL A 365 -15.26 12.26 -20.83
C VAL A 365 -14.92 13.36 -19.85
N GLU A 366 -15.79 14.33 -19.66
CA GLU A 366 -15.66 15.35 -18.62
C GLU A 366 -16.77 15.17 -17.60
N LEU A 367 -16.42 15.07 -16.32
CA LEU A 367 -17.38 15.04 -15.22
C LEU A 367 -17.20 16.28 -14.34
N ILE A 368 -18.23 17.14 -14.33
CA ILE A 368 -18.32 18.27 -13.41
C ILE A 368 -19.31 17.91 -12.29
N CYS A 369 -18.80 17.92 -11.06
CA CYS A 369 -19.56 17.66 -9.85
C CYS A 369 -19.86 19.00 -9.16
N CYS A 370 -21.12 19.23 -8.82
CA CYS A 370 -21.56 20.50 -8.26
C CYS A 370 -22.25 20.31 -6.91
N GLY A 371 -21.88 21.16 -5.96
CA GLY A 371 -22.55 21.30 -4.67
C GLY A 371 -22.12 20.27 -3.63
N GLU A 372 -22.66 20.43 -2.41
CA GLU A 372 -22.27 19.65 -1.24
C GLU A 372 -22.67 18.17 -1.36
N GLY A 373 -21.75 17.27 -1.04
CA GLY A 373 -21.90 15.82 -1.12
C GLY A 373 -21.49 15.21 -2.47
N THR A 374 -20.85 16.00 -3.33
CA THR A 374 -20.30 15.56 -4.64
C THR A 374 -18.77 15.74 -4.73
N GLU A 375 -18.10 15.96 -3.61
CA GLU A 375 -16.67 16.28 -3.52
C GLU A 375 -15.77 15.11 -3.93
N ASP A 376 -16.25 13.88 -3.82
CA ASP A 376 -15.53 12.66 -4.19
C ASP A 376 -15.52 12.43 -5.71
N VAL A 377 -15.04 13.43 -6.46
CA VAL A 377 -15.09 13.48 -7.93
C VAL A 377 -14.47 12.26 -8.61
N ASN A 378 -13.39 11.71 -8.04
CA ASN A 378 -12.73 10.53 -8.61
C ASN A 378 -13.59 9.28 -8.51
N LEU A 379 -14.34 9.12 -7.42
CA LEU A 379 -15.27 8.00 -7.25
C LEU A 379 -16.44 8.11 -8.21
N LEU A 380 -16.99 9.31 -8.36
CA LEU A 380 -18.08 9.60 -9.28
C LEU A 380 -17.63 9.40 -10.74
N ALA A 381 -16.41 9.80 -11.07
CA ALA A 381 -15.80 9.59 -12.38
C ALA A 381 -15.61 8.10 -12.70
N SER A 382 -15.07 7.31 -11.77
CA SER A 382 -15.02 5.85 -11.93
C SER A 382 -16.42 5.25 -12.14
N SER A 383 -17.43 5.75 -11.41
CA SER A 383 -18.82 5.28 -11.57
C SER A 383 -19.41 5.64 -12.93
N ALA A 384 -19.13 6.85 -13.44
CA ALA A 384 -19.52 7.27 -14.79
C ALA A 384 -18.84 6.41 -15.86
N LEU A 385 -17.55 6.11 -15.73
CA LEU A 385 -16.82 5.23 -16.64
C LEU A 385 -17.37 3.80 -16.63
N VAL A 386 -17.74 3.26 -15.45
CA VAL A 386 -18.42 1.96 -15.37
C VAL A 386 -19.68 1.98 -16.23
N GLY A 387 -20.52 3.02 -16.10
CA GLY A 387 -21.72 3.16 -16.92
C GLY A 387 -21.42 3.25 -18.41
N HIS A 388 -20.45 4.09 -18.77
CA HIS A 388 -20.09 4.37 -20.15
C HIS A 388 -19.52 3.15 -20.89
N LEU A 389 -18.67 2.37 -20.22
CA LEU A 389 -17.96 1.25 -20.84
C LEU A 389 -18.67 -0.10 -20.71
N ASN A 390 -19.74 -0.21 -19.90
CA ASN A 390 -20.46 -1.49 -19.70
C ASN A 390 -21.06 -2.06 -21.00
N GLY A 391 -21.25 -1.24 -22.04
CA GLY A 391 -21.67 -1.67 -23.38
C GLY A 391 -20.52 -1.99 -24.35
N MET A 392 -19.28 -1.59 -24.03
CA MET A 392 -18.13 -1.64 -24.95
C MET A 392 -17.19 -2.81 -24.65
N LYS A 393 -17.65 -4.07 -24.77
CA LYS A 393 -16.81 -5.30 -24.67
C LYS A 393 -15.87 -5.42 -23.44
N ALA A 394 -16.01 -4.56 -22.42
CA ALA A 394 -15.17 -4.54 -21.23
C ALA A 394 -15.73 -5.49 -20.17
N ASN A 395 -15.60 -6.80 -20.41
CA ASN A 395 -16.01 -7.82 -19.45
C ASN A 395 -15.30 -7.58 -18.09
N GLY A 396 -16.08 -7.53 -17.01
CA GLY A 396 -15.56 -7.38 -15.64
C GLY A 396 -15.21 -5.95 -15.24
N ILE A 397 -15.70 -4.91 -15.94
CA ILE A 397 -15.52 -3.53 -15.50
C ILE A 397 -16.23 -3.24 -14.17
N ASN A 398 -15.53 -2.53 -13.28
CA ASN A 398 -16.04 -1.99 -12.04
C ASN A 398 -15.26 -0.73 -11.60
N ILE A 399 -15.63 -0.15 -10.48
CA ILE A 399 -15.05 1.08 -9.91
C ILE A 399 -13.53 1.02 -9.64
N VAL A 400 -12.94 -0.18 -9.52
CA VAL A 400 -11.50 -0.40 -9.29
C VAL A 400 -10.73 -0.31 -10.61
N ASN A 401 -11.26 -0.91 -11.69
CA ASN A 401 -10.55 -1.05 -12.95
C ASN A 401 -11.00 -0.07 -14.04
N ALA A 402 -12.11 0.65 -13.84
CA ALA A 402 -12.73 1.52 -14.84
C ALA A 402 -11.75 2.53 -15.45
N ALA A 403 -10.92 3.18 -14.65
CA ALA A 403 -9.95 4.16 -15.15
C ALA A 403 -8.84 3.54 -16.02
N ILE A 404 -8.42 2.31 -15.70
CA ILE A 404 -7.41 1.60 -16.51
C ILE A 404 -8.03 1.10 -17.80
N LEU A 405 -9.19 0.45 -17.71
CA LEU A 405 -9.89 -0.08 -18.89
C LEU A 405 -10.32 1.03 -19.85
N ALA A 406 -10.73 2.20 -19.33
CA ALA A 406 -11.02 3.37 -20.15
C ALA A 406 -9.83 3.77 -21.02
N ARG A 407 -8.63 3.86 -20.44
CA ARG A 407 -7.42 4.21 -21.19
C ARG A 407 -7.05 3.16 -22.24
N ASP A 408 -7.22 1.88 -21.93
CA ASP A 408 -6.94 0.78 -22.87
C ASP A 408 -7.81 0.85 -24.13
N VAL A 409 -9.02 1.42 -24.04
CA VAL A 409 -9.92 1.63 -25.19
C VAL A 409 -9.90 3.07 -25.74
N GLY A 410 -8.92 3.88 -25.33
CA GLY A 410 -8.75 5.25 -25.83
C GLY A 410 -9.77 6.27 -25.29
N VAL A 411 -10.30 6.01 -24.10
CA VAL A 411 -11.19 6.93 -23.36
C VAL A 411 -10.38 7.64 -22.28
N THR A 412 -10.37 8.97 -22.31
CA THR A 412 -9.77 9.82 -21.28
C THR A 412 -10.85 10.48 -20.45
N ILE A 413 -10.62 10.66 -19.14
CA ILE A 413 -11.56 11.33 -18.25
C ILE A 413 -10.91 12.53 -17.54
N SER A 414 -11.61 13.66 -17.53
CA SER A 414 -11.28 14.83 -16.71
C SER A 414 -12.39 15.07 -15.69
N THR A 415 -12.01 15.62 -14.53
CA THR A 415 -12.96 15.86 -13.43
C THR A 415 -12.77 17.24 -12.85
N ARG A 416 -13.86 17.84 -12.38
CA ARG A 416 -13.84 19.12 -11.64
C ARG A 416 -14.96 19.13 -10.60
N HIS A 417 -14.66 19.63 -9.41
CA HIS A 417 -15.69 20.01 -8.43
C HIS A 417 -15.91 21.53 -8.48
N VAL A 418 -17.17 21.95 -8.45
CA VAL A 418 -17.57 23.35 -8.35
C VAL A 418 -18.53 23.53 -7.17
N GLY A 419 -18.31 24.55 -6.35
CA GLY A 419 -19.13 24.78 -5.16
C GLY A 419 -20.57 25.21 -5.47
N SER A 420 -20.84 25.72 -6.68
CA SER A 420 -22.17 26.20 -7.10
C SER A 420 -22.39 26.03 -8.60
N SER A 421 -23.64 25.77 -8.98
CA SER A 421 -24.07 25.59 -10.38
C SER A 421 -24.18 26.91 -11.14
N LYS A 422 -24.12 28.06 -10.44
CA LYS A 422 -24.05 29.40 -11.06
C LYS A 422 -22.84 29.57 -11.99
N TYR A 423 -21.83 28.71 -11.85
CA TYR A 423 -20.65 28.66 -12.70
C TYR A 423 -20.83 27.76 -13.95
N LEU A 424 -21.99 27.14 -14.12
CA LEU A 424 -22.34 26.34 -15.29
C LEU A 424 -23.21 27.17 -16.25
N SER A 425 -22.95 27.02 -17.54
CA SER A 425 -23.60 27.81 -18.60
C SER A 425 -25.05 27.44 -18.87
N ILE A 426 -25.49 26.24 -18.47
CA ILE A 426 -26.75 25.64 -18.95
C ILE A 426 -27.79 25.45 -17.84
N VAL A 427 -27.38 25.28 -16.57
CA VAL A 427 -28.30 25.09 -15.44
C VAL A 427 -27.81 25.88 -14.23
N GLN A 428 -28.53 26.94 -13.85
CA GLN A 428 -28.17 27.83 -12.75
C GLN A 428 -29.04 27.65 -11.49
N ASP A 429 -30.13 26.89 -11.59
CA ASP A 429 -31.16 26.79 -10.54
C ASP A 429 -31.05 25.53 -9.66
N LEU A 430 -30.14 24.60 -10.00
CA LEU A 430 -29.93 23.37 -9.23
C LEU A 430 -28.73 23.51 -8.29
N GLU A 431 -28.93 23.39 -6.98
CA GLU A 431 -27.83 23.51 -6.01
C GLU A 431 -26.80 22.37 -6.11
N LYS A 432 -27.24 21.17 -6.52
CA LYS A 432 -26.44 19.95 -6.56
C LYS A 432 -26.69 19.22 -7.87
N LEU A 433 -25.65 18.92 -8.65
CA LEU A 433 -25.80 18.19 -9.91
C LEU A 433 -24.50 17.52 -10.34
N LEU A 434 -24.63 16.54 -11.24
CA LEU A 434 -23.54 15.98 -12.02
C LEU A 434 -23.78 16.34 -13.49
N GLN A 435 -22.77 16.93 -14.12
CA GLN A 435 -22.75 17.16 -15.56
C GLN A 435 -21.70 16.25 -16.18
N LEU A 436 -22.13 15.35 -17.04
CA LEU A 436 -21.28 14.46 -17.82
C LEU A 436 -21.27 14.90 -19.28
N THR A 437 -20.09 15.20 -19.81
CA THR A 437 -19.88 15.49 -21.22
C THR A 437 -19.09 14.35 -21.83
N VAL A 438 -19.56 13.75 -22.93
CA VAL A 438 -18.83 12.74 -23.71
C VAL A 438 -18.64 13.27 -25.11
N ALA A 439 -17.39 13.42 -25.54
CA ALA A 439 -17.04 13.89 -26.87
C ALA A 439 -16.15 12.88 -27.62
N ARG A 440 -16.42 12.71 -28.92
CA ARG A 440 -15.60 11.91 -29.84
C ARG A 440 -15.69 12.49 -31.24
N GLY A 441 -14.60 13.08 -31.73
CA GLY A 441 -14.60 13.79 -33.02
C GLY A 441 -15.62 14.94 -33.02
N PRO A 442 -16.55 15.02 -34.00
CA PRO A 442 -17.56 16.08 -34.06
C PRO A 442 -18.75 15.84 -33.11
N PHE A 443 -18.85 14.68 -32.47
CA PHE A 443 -19.95 14.34 -31.58
C PHE A 443 -19.67 14.81 -30.17
N ASN A 444 -20.66 15.46 -29.57
CA ASN A 444 -20.62 15.94 -28.19
C ASN A 444 -21.99 15.72 -27.54
N ILE A 445 -22.04 14.91 -26.50
CA ILE A 445 -23.24 14.61 -25.72
C ILE A 445 -23.03 15.15 -24.33
N GLN A 446 -23.92 16.03 -23.89
CA GLN A 446 -23.89 16.58 -22.55
C GLN A 446 -25.16 16.16 -21.81
N LEU A 447 -24.97 15.51 -20.66
CA LEU A 447 -26.05 15.04 -19.80
C LEU A 447 -25.91 15.66 -18.41
N ILE A 448 -27.04 16.04 -17.83
CA ILE A 448 -27.11 16.62 -16.50
C ILE A 448 -28.06 15.77 -15.67
N GLY A 449 -27.61 15.38 -14.48
CA GLY A 449 -28.39 14.66 -13.50
C GLY A 449 -28.34 15.33 -12.15
N THR A 450 -29.41 15.21 -11.37
CA THR A 450 -29.47 15.67 -9.98
C THR A 450 -30.19 14.65 -9.11
N ILE A 451 -30.01 14.77 -7.80
CA ILE A 451 -30.70 13.98 -6.80
C ILE A 451 -31.38 14.95 -5.84
N VAL A 452 -32.70 14.89 -5.80
CA VAL A 452 -33.51 15.68 -4.86
C VAL A 452 -33.93 14.76 -3.74
N VAL A 453 -33.40 14.99 -2.54
CA VAL A 453 -33.89 14.29 -1.33
C VAL A 453 -35.10 15.09 -0.84
N PRO A 454 -36.30 14.50 -0.73
CA PRO A 454 -37.44 15.21 -0.15
C PRO A 454 -37.07 15.64 1.27
N SER A 455 -37.16 16.93 1.55
CA SER A 455 -37.09 17.42 2.93
C SER A 455 -38.26 16.80 3.70
N CYS A 456 -37.95 15.97 4.69
CA CYS A 456 -38.94 15.53 5.67
C CYS A 456 -39.34 16.77 6.49
N GLY A 457 -40.31 17.55 5.98
CA GLY A 457 -40.57 18.88 6.50
C GLY A 457 -41.46 19.76 5.63
N ARG A 458 -42.61 19.24 5.19
CA ARG A 458 -43.93 19.90 5.14
C ARG A 458 -44.86 18.97 4.39
N GLY A 459 -45.94 18.57 5.05
CA GLY A 459 -46.95 17.70 4.47
C GLY A 459 -47.47 18.28 3.15
N LEU A 460 -47.51 17.44 2.12
CA LEU A 460 -48.49 17.60 1.07
C LEU A 460 -49.86 17.30 1.71
N GLN A 461 -50.57 18.37 2.06
CA GLN A 461 -52.01 18.33 2.16
C GLN A 461 -52.58 18.41 0.74
N VAL A 462 -53.38 17.38 0.44
CA VAL A 462 -54.30 17.14 -0.70
C VAL A 462 -53.65 16.84 -2.04
#